data_AF-A0A353KTN4-F1
#
_entry.id   AF-A0A353KTN4-F1
#
_cell.length_a   1.000
_cell.length_b   1.000
_cell.length_c   1.000
_cell.angle_alpha   90.00
_cell.angle_beta   90.00
_cell.angle_gamma   90.00
#
_symmetry.space_group_name_H-M   'P 1'
#
loop_
_entity.id
_entity.type
_entity.pdbx_description
1 polymer ?
#
loop_
_entity_poly.entity_id
_entity_poly.type
_entity_poly.pdbx_seq_one_letter_code
_entity_poly.pdbx_strand_id
1 'polypeptide(L)'
;MKTVITKTVIAVIFAAFSFTSAQADGLKDNNEKKLLTNSVKRQITYPESAKIENKTGIVLVDLFVTENGKLVINQINASDNVFKSHVEKKIEEMNKYNDYSGLIGQNLLYKFKFNLE
;
A
#
# COMPACT_ATOMS: atom_id res chain seq x y z
N MET A 1 23.62 -7.06 66.09
CA MET A 1 22.66 -6.30 65.25
C MET A 1 23.44 -5.64 64.11
N LYS A 2 23.03 -5.91 62.86
CA LYS A 2 23.49 -5.35 61.57
C LYS A 2 24.86 -5.78 61.03
N THR A 3 24.85 -6.99 60.47
CA THR A 3 25.73 -7.43 59.38
C THR A 3 25.59 -6.46 58.20
N VAL A 4 26.69 -5.80 57.83
CA VAL A 4 26.80 -4.95 56.65
C VAL A 4 27.08 -5.85 55.44
N ILE A 5 26.07 -6.59 55.01
CA ILE A 5 26.12 -7.40 53.78
C ILE A 5 24.88 -7.06 52.99
N THR A 6 24.90 -5.99 52.19
CA THR A 6 23.99 -5.77 51.03
C THR A 6 24.21 -4.37 50.45
N LYS A 7 25.37 -4.14 49.81
CA LYS A 7 25.52 -3.02 48.85
C LYS A 7 26.07 -3.44 47.50
N THR A 8 26.27 -4.74 47.32
CA THR A 8 26.60 -5.36 46.04
C THR A 8 25.35 -6.11 45.60
N VAL A 9 25.05 -6.15 44.30
CA VAL A 9 23.88 -6.83 43.70
C VAL A 9 22.61 -5.98 43.55
N ILE A 10 22.68 -4.76 43.03
CA ILE A 10 21.59 -4.20 42.17
C ILE A 10 22.22 -3.28 41.10
N ALA A 11 23.06 -3.84 40.23
CA ALA A 11 23.60 -3.11 39.07
C ALA A 11 23.65 -3.98 37.80
N VAL A 12 22.75 -4.97 37.70
CA VAL A 12 22.70 -5.92 36.57
C VAL A 12 21.38 -5.84 35.79
N ILE A 13 20.40 -5.03 36.24
CA ILE A 13 19.05 -4.99 35.62
C ILE A 13 18.94 -3.99 34.47
N PHE A 14 19.95 -3.16 34.21
CA PHE A 14 19.89 -2.14 33.12
C PHE A 14 20.48 -2.60 31.77
N ALA A 15 20.99 -3.83 31.68
CA ALA A 15 21.57 -4.38 30.45
C ALA A 15 20.59 -5.20 29.60
N ALA A 16 19.28 -5.09 29.84
CA ALA A 16 18.27 -5.43 28.84
C ALA A 16 18.17 -4.27 27.83
N PHE A 17 19.28 -3.93 27.18
CA PHE A 17 19.24 -3.20 25.93
C PHE A 17 18.60 -4.16 24.93
N SER A 18 17.28 -4.06 24.84
CA SER A 18 16.46 -4.70 23.82
C SER A 18 17.08 -4.39 22.46
N PHE A 19 17.83 -5.34 21.90
CA PHE A 19 18.26 -5.31 20.52
C PHE A 19 17.01 -5.49 19.66
N THR A 20 16.25 -4.41 19.48
CA THR A 20 15.24 -4.36 18.42
C THR A 20 16.02 -4.20 17.12
N SER A 21 16.49 -5.32 16.58
CA SER A 21 17.07 -5.34 15.24
C SER A 21 15.93 -5.13 14.25
N ALA A 22 15.88 -3.97 13.60
CA ALA A 22 15.10 -3.83 12.37
C ALA A 22 15.85 -4.59 11.26
N GLN A 23 15.31 -5.73 10.84
CA GLN A 23 15.78 -6.39 9.63
C GLN A 23 15.29 -5.56 8.44
N ALA A 24 16.21 -5.02 7.65
CA ALA A 24 15.86 -4.42 6.37
C ALA A 24 15.56 -5.56 5.39
N ASP A 25 14.28 -5.83 5.16
CA ASP A 25 13.87 -6.68 4.03
C ASP A 25 14.15 -5.88 2.75
N GLY A 26 15.05 -6.38 1.92
CA GLY A 26 15.34 -5.75 0.63
C GLY A 26 14.08 -5.76 -0.22
N LEU A 27 13.78 -4.66 -0.92
CA LEU A 27 12.60 -4.52 -1.78
C LEU A 27 12.40 -5.81 -2.60
N LYS A 28 11.37 -6.60 -2.25
CA LYS A 28 11.04 -7.85 -2.95
C LYS A 28 10.90 -7.60 -4.45
N ASP A 29 11.40 -8.58 -5.19
CA ASP A 29 11.63 -8.61 -6.63
C ASP A 29 10.52 -7.97 -7.49
N ASN A 30 10.93 -7.38 -8.62
CA ASN A 30 10.10 -6.68 -9.61
C ASN A 30 8.89 -7.49 -10.10
N ASN A 31 8.91 -8.80 -9.95
CA ASN A 31 7.88 -9.72 -10.42
C ASN A 31 6.52 -9.49 -9.73
N GLU A 32 6.48 -9.30 -8.41
CA GLU A 32 5.21 -9.07 -7.70
C GLU A 32 4.58 -7.73 -8.10
N LYS A 33 5.41 -6.68 -8.22
CA LYS A 33 4.98 -5.36 -8.71
C LYS A 33 4.45 -5.43 -10.15
N LYS A 34 5.04 -6.28 -11.00
CA LYS A 34 4.58 -6.53 -12.37
C LYS A 34 3.23 -7.25 -12.39
N LEU A 35 3.04 -8.27 -11.55
CA LEU A 35 1.78 -8.98 -11.41
C LEU A 35 0.66 -8.03 -10.93
N LEU A 36 0.94 -7.21 -9.92
CA LEU A 36 -0.02 -6.20 -9.45
C LEU A 36 -0.34 -5.18 -10.55
N THR A 37 0.67 -4.66 -11.24
CA THR A 37 0.47 -3.73 -12.36
C THR A 37 -0.43 -4.32 -13.44
N ASN A 38 -0.26 -5.61 -13.76
CA ASN A 38 -1.12 -6.29 -14.71
C ASN A 38 -2.55 -6.49 -14.17
N SER A 39 -2.71 -6.78 -12.88
CA SER A 39 -4.01 -6.92 -12.23
C SER A 39 -4.78 -5.59 -12.23
N VAL A 40 -4.14 -4.50 -11.80
CA VAL A 40 -4.68 -3.14 -11.80
C VAL A 40 -5.15 -2.73 -13.21
N LYS A 41 -4.29 -2.94 -14.23
CA LYS A 41 -4.63 -2.62 -15.63
C LYS A 41 -5.81 -3.43 -16.17
N ARG A 42 -5.96 -4.69 -15.77
CA ARG A 42 -7.06 -5.56 -16.23
C ARG A 42 -8.39 -5.24 -15.56
N GLN A 43 -8.36 -4.84 -14.29
CA GLN A 43 -9.58 -4.62 -13.50
C GLN A 43 -10.14 -3.20 -13.68
N ILE A 44 -9.29 -2.21 -13.92
CA ILE A 44 -9.69 -0.83 -14.14
C ILE A 44 -9.84 -0.60 -15.65
N THR A 45 -11.02 -0.93 -16.15
CA THR A 45 -11.43 -0.74 -17.54
C THR A 45 -12.22 0.54 -17.71
N TYR A 46 -12.57 0.86 -18.95
CA TYR A 46 -13.36 2.05 -19.26
C TYR A 46 -14.77 1.96 -18.65
N PRO A 47 -15.25 2.97 -17.89
CA PRO A 47 -16.60 2.93 -17.32
C PRO A 47 -17.69 3.13 -18.38
N GLU A 48 -18.68 2.24 -18.43
CA GLU A 48 -19.81 2.31 -19.38
C GLU A 48 -20.58 3.64 -19.31
N SER A 49 -20.73 4.23 -18.12
CA SER A 49 -21.38 5.55 -17.98
C SER A 49 -20.64 6.65 -18.75
N ALA A 50 -19.31 6.65 -18.74
CA ALA A 50 -18.52 7.60 -19.52
C ALA A 50 -18.55 7.30 -21.02
N LYS A 51 -18.88 6.06 -21.41
CA LYS A 51 -18.94 5.63 -22.81
C LYS A 51 -20.21 6.15 -23.46
N ILE A 52 -21.33 6.09 -22.73
CA ILE A 52 -22.61 6.68 -23.15
C ILE A 52 -22.48 8.19 -23.35
N GLU A 53 -21.71 8.85 -22.48
CA GLU A 53 -21.52 10.31 -22.49
C GLU A 53 -20.34 10.78 -23.36
N ASN A 54 -19.63 9.87 -24.03
CA ASN A 54 -18.44 10.17 -24.83
C ASN A 54 -17.35 10.99 -24.08
N LYS A 55 -17.19 10.75 -22.77
CA LYS A 55 -16.22 11.46 -21.94
C LYS A 55 -14.84 10.85 -22.05
N THR A 56 -13.79 11.65 -22.11
CA THR A 56 -12.39 11.17 -21.99
C THR A 56 -11.73 11.77 -20.78
N GLY A 57 -10.66 11.13 -20.28
CA GLY A 57 -10.02 11.63 -19.07
C GLY A 57 -8.75 10.91 -18.66
N ILE A 58 -8.08 11.51 -17.68
CA ILE A 58 -6.86 10.99 -17.09
C ILE A 58 -7.06 10.89 -15.58
N VAL A 59 -6.61 9.78 -15.00
CA VAL A 59 -6.54 9.59 -13.55
C VAL A 59 -5.11 9.24 -13.15
N LEU A 60 -4.58 9.96 -12.18
CA LEU A 60 -3.33 9.67 -11.48
C LEU A 60 -3.68 9.22 -10.07
N VAL A 61 -3.21 8.04 -9.68
CA VAL A 61 -3.44 7.51 -8.33
C VAL A 61 -2.13 7.05 -7.70
N ASP A 62 -1.89 7.49 -6.48
CA ASP A 62 -0.84 7.01 -5.60
C ASP A 62 -1.43 6.04 -4.59
N LEU A 63 -0.98 4.79 -4.63
CA LEU A 63 -1.43 3.70 -3.77
C LEU A 63 -0.31 3.28 -2.82
N PHE A 64 -0.67 3.06 -1.56
CA PHE A 64 0.22 2.48 -0.56
C PHE A 64 -0.27 1.10 -0.14
N VAL A 65 0.64 0.16 0.02
CA VAL A 65 0.32 -1.16 0.57
C VAL A 65 0.54 -1.12 2.08
N THR A 66 -0.57 -1.18 2.81
CA THR A 66 -0.58 -1.20 4.28
C THR A 66 0.03 -2.48 4.86
N GLU A 67 0.32 -2.46 6.17
CA GLU A 67 0.81 -3.62 6.93
C GLU A 67 -0.10 -4.86 6.85
N ASN A 68 -1.38 -4.67 6.55
CA ASN A 68 -2.36 -5.74 6.39
C ASN A 68 -2.47 -6.26 4.95
N GLY A 69 -1.53 -5.88 4.07
CA GLY A 69 -1.52 -6.30 2.66
C GLY A 69 -2.65 -5.70 1.84
N LYS A 70 -3.21 -4.55 2.24
CA LYS A 70 -4.30 -3.85 1.52
C LYS A 70 -3.81 -2.57 0.87
N LEU A 71 -4.38 -2.26 -0.30
CA LEU A 71 -4.15 -1.00 -1.01
C LEU A 71 -4.95 0.13 -0.36
N VAL A 72 -4.28 1.23 -0.05
CA VAL A 72 -4.90 2.49 0.36
C VAL A 72 -4.55 3.55 -0.65
N ILE A 73 -5.51 4.40 -1.00
CA ILE A 73 -5.30 5.55 -1.87
C ILE A 73 -4.73 6.68 -1.01
N ASN A 74 -3.46 7.02 -1.21
CA ASN A 74 -2.87 8.21 -0.59
C ASN A 74 -3.38 9.47 -1.28
N GLN A 75 -3.36 9.46 -2.61
CA GLN A 75 -3.78 10.60 -3.42
C GLN A 75 -4.38 10.12 -4.74
N ILE A 76 -5.43 10.80 -5.18
CA ILE A 76 -6.02 10.59 -6.50
C ILE A 76 -6.39 11.94 -7.14
N ASN A 77 -5.87 12.16 -8.34
CA ASN A 77 -6.14 13.33 -9.16
C ASN A 77 -6.76 12.87 -10.47
N ALA A 78 -7.86 13.48 -10.87
CA ALA A 78 -8.57 13.12 -12.10
C ALA A 78 -8.99 14.37 -12.86
N SER A 79 -9.09 14.25 -14.18
CA SER A 79 -9.67 15.31 -15.02
C SER A 79 -11.20 15.41 -14.89
N ASP A 80 -11.85 14.33 -14.47
CA ASP A 80 -13.31 14.26 -14.25
C ASP A 80 -13.61 13.32 -13.06
N ASN A 81 -14.62 13.67 -12.26
CA ASN A 81 -15.03 12.92 -11.08
C ASN A 81 -15.58 11.53 -11.41
N VAL A 82 -16.18 11.32 -12.59
CA VAL A 82 -16.68 10.02 -13.03
C VAL A 82 -15.55 8.99 -13.06
N PHE A 83 -14.39 9.36 -13.62
CA PHE A 83 -13.23 8.46 -13.66
C PHE A 83 -12.59 8.30 -12.28
N LYS A 84 -12.54 9.35 -11.47
CA LYS A 84 -12.08 9.27 -10.08
C LYS A 84 -12.87 8.22 -9.29
N SER A 85 -14.19 8.36 -9.24
CA SER A 85 -15.06 7.45 -8.50
C SER A 85 -15.03 6.04 -9.05
N HIS A 86 -14.88 5.87 -10.38
CA HIS A 86 -14.70 4.56 -10.97
C HIS A 86 -13.42 3.86 -10.48
N VAL A 87 -12.28 4.57 -10.51
CA VAL A 87 -10.99 4.04 -10.05
C VAL A 87 -11.03 3.71 -8.55
N GLU A 88 -11.59 4.60 -7.71
CA GLU A 88 -11.76 4.36 -6.27
C GLU A 88 -12.54 3.08 -5.99
N LYS A 89 -13.71 2.93 -6.63
CA LYS A 89 -14.55 1.74 -6.48
C LYS A 89 -13.83 0.46 -6.90
N LYS A 90 -13.06 0.50 -8.00
CA LYS A 90 -12.31 -0.66 -8.46
C LYS A 90 -11.19 -1.07 -7.52
N ILE A 91 -10.47 -0.11 -6.93
CA ILE A 91 -9.45 -0.40 -5.92
C ILE A 91 -10.09 -1.02 -4.67
N GLU A 92 -11.26 -0.54 -4.25
CA GLU A 92 -12.01 -1.14 -3.14
C GLU A 92 -12.45 -2.59 -3.46
N GLU A 93 -12.97 -2.84 -4.67
CA GLU A 93 -13.31 -4.19 -5.15
C GLU A 93 -12.08 -5.11 -5.16
N MET A 94 -10.94 -4.60 -5.61
CA MET A 94 -9.67 -5.33 -5.62
C MET A 94 -9.25 -5.79 -4.22
N ASN A 95 -9.39 -4.92 -3.21
CA ASN A 95 -9.08 -5.26 -1.81
C ASN A 95 -9.94 -6.40 -1.24
N LYS A 96 -11.12 -6.68 -1.81
CA LYS A 96 -12.02 -7.76 -1.32
C LYS A 96 -11.49 -9.15 -1.68
N TYR A 97 -10.80 -9.28 -2.81
CA TYR A 97 -10.41 -10.58 -3.37
C TYR A 97 -8.90 -10.82 -3.44
N ASN A 98 -8.10 -9.81 -3.14
CA ASN A 98 -6.64 -9.89 -3.27
C ASN A 98 -5.94 -9.61 -1.94
N ASP A 99 -4.78 -10.23 -1.80
CA ASP A 99 -3.81 -9.98 -0.75
C ASP A 99 -2.50 -9.51 -1.40
N TYR A 100 -2.00 -8.37 -0.94
CA TYR A 100 -0.79 -7.73 -1.43
C TYR A 100 0.34 -7.76 -0.39
N SER A 101 0.30 -8.70 0.55
CA SER A 101 1.29 -8.83 1.63
C SER A 101 2.75 -8.91 1.17
N GLY A 102 3.02 -9.36 -0.07
CA GLY A 102 4.37 -9.33 -0.65
C GLY A 102 4.92 -7.92 -0.93
N LEU A 103 4.04 -6.92 -0.98
CA LEU A 103 4.34 -5.54 -1.36
C LEU A 103 4.17 -4.54 -0.20
N ILE A 104 4.05 -5.01 1.05
CA ILE A 104 3.85 -4.14 2.23
C ILE A 104 4.89 -3.02 2.27
N GLY A 105 4.44 -1.80 2.57
CA GLY A 105 5.29 -0.62 2.69
C GLY A 105 5.67 0.02 1.36
N GLN A 106 5.22 -0.51 0.22
CA GLN A 106 5.51 0.08 -1.09
C GLN A 106 4.48 1.14 -1.50
N ASN A 107 4.97 2.20 -2.14
CA ASN A 107 4.16 3.17 -2.89
C ASN A 107 4.11 2.81 -4.37
N LEU A 108 2.94 2.94 -4.97
CA LEU A 108 2.63 2.51 -6.33
C LEU A 108 1.85 3.61 -7.04
N LEU A 109 2.52 4.28 -7.99
CA LEU A 109 1.94 5.34 -8.79
C LEU A 109 1.41 4.79 -10.12
N TYR A 110 0.13 5.03 -10.41
CA TYR A 110 -0.51 4.63 -11.66
C TYR A 110 -1.10 5.83 -12.40
N LYS A 111 -1.03 5.77 -13.73
CA LYS A 111 -1.69 6.70 -14.66
C LYS A 111 -2.63 5.93 -15.57
N PHE A 112 -3.93 6.24 -15.47
CA PHE A 112 -4.95 5.75 -16.39
C PHE A 112 -5.30 6.83 -17.40
N LYS A 113 -5.41 6.45 -18.67
CA LYS A 113 -5.91 7.30 -19.75
C LYS A 113 -7.15 6.63 -20.33
N PHE A 114 -8.29 7.28 -20.21
CA PHE A 114 -9.58 6.84 -20.74
C PHE A 114 -9.85 7.61 -22.02
N ASN A 115 -9.75 6.92 -23.16
CA ASN A 115 -10.05 7.46 -24.48
C ASN A 115 -11.16 6.61 -25.11
N LEU A 116 -12.02 7.22 -25.91
CA LEU A 116 -12.92 6.49 -26.80
C LEU A 116 -12.06 5.87 -27.90
N GLU A 117 -12.10 4.54 -28.02
CA GLU A 117 -11.55 3.83 -29.17
C GLU A 117 -12.44 4.02 -30.41
#